data_AF-A0A9E1R0G4-F1
#
_entry.id   AF-A0A9E1R0G4-F1
#
_cell.length_a   1.000
_cell.length_b   1.000
_cell.length_c   1.000
_cell.angle_alpha   90.00
_cell.angle_beta   90.00
_cell.angle_gamma   90.00
#
_symmetry.space_group_name_H-M   'P 1'
#
loop_
_entity.id
_entity.type
_entity.pdbx_description
1 polymer ?
#
loop_
_entity_poly.entity_id
_entity_poly.type
_entity_poly.pdbx_seq_one_letter_code
_entity_poly.pdbx_strand_id
1 'polypeptide(L)'
;SGKTRESYAINEVSLFRESHQVAKICVKIDNRVCLPELVGDGVLVATPAGSTAYNFSAHGPIIPLGSNIMALTPLSPFRPRRWRGALLPHDTVVSFEIKDHQKRPVSAVSDHSEVRNVIKVHVSESREKKFTLLFDPEQNLERRILDEQFVV
;
A
#
# COMPACT_ATOMS: atom_id res chain seq x y z
N SER A 1 -7.99 -1.01 25.65
CA SER A 1 -9.01 -1.25 24.61
C SER A 1 -8.60 -0.52 23.35
N GLY A 2 -8.43 -1.22 22.23
CA GLY A 2 -8.19 -0.59 20.93
C GLY A 2 -9.50 -0.12 20.30
N LYS A 3 -9.50 1.03 19.62
CA LYS A 3 -10.62 1.47 18.77
C LYS A 3 -10.35 0.99 17.35
N THR A 4 -11.31 0.29 16.74
CA THR A 4 -11.28 0.02 15.30
C THR A 4 -11.67 1.30 14.55
N ARG A 5 -11.00 1.58 13.44
CA ARG A 5 -11.36 2.62 12.48
C ARG A 5 -11.38 2.00 11.10
N GLU A 6 -12.34 2.42 10.30
CA GLU A 6 -12.48 2.04 8.91
C GLU A 6 -12.36 3.29 8.03
N SER A 7 -11.72 3.14 6.88
CA SER A 7 -11.51 4.20 5.91
C SER A 7 -11.32 3.59 4.53
N TYR A 8 -11.50 4.41 3.50
CA TYR A 8 -11.30 4.02 2.11
C TYR A 8 -10.09 4.77 1.55
N ALA A 9 -9.39 4.12 0.63
CA ALA A 9 -8.35 4.73 -0.19
C ALA A 9 -8.65 4.45 -1.66
N ILE A 10 -8.48 5.46 -2.50
CA ILE A 10 -8.51 5.34 -3.95
C ILE A 10 -7.11 4.98 -4.45
N ASN A 11 -6.06 5.62 -3.91
CA ASN A 11 -4.70 5.42 -4.38
C ASN A 11 -4.01 4.32 -3.59
N GLU A 12 -3.76 4.56 -2.30
CA GLU A 12 -3.02 3.62 -1.46
C GLU A 12 -3.37 3.68 0.03
N VAL A 13 -3.07 2.57 0.69
CA VAL A 13 -2.92 2.53 2.15
C VAL A 13 -1.45 2.39 2.48
N SER A 14 -0.88 3.38 3.15
CA SER A 14 0.53 3.45 3.52
C SER A 14 0.72 3.34 5.02
N LEU A 15 1.74 2.60 5.46
CA LEU A 15 2.18 2.52 6.85
C LEU A 15 3.53 3.20 6.98
N PHE A 16 3.68 4.06 8.00
CA PHE A 16 4.90 4.83 8.26
C PHE A 16 5.35 4.69 9.70
N ARG A 17 6.67 4.61 9.94
CA ARG A 17 7.22 4.80 11.29
C ARG A 17 6.92 6.20 11.82
N GLU A 18 6.59 6.29 13.10
CA GLU A 18 6.31 7.59 13.75
C GLU A 18 7.47 8.12 14.59
N SER A 19 8.55 7.35 14.74
CA SER A 19 9.72 7.74 15.53
C SER A 19 11.02 7.55 14.77
N HIS A 20 12.14 7.88 15.41
CA HIS A 20 13.49 7.63 14.88
C HIS A 20 13.83 6.14 14.77
N GLN A 21 13.03 5.25 15.37
CA GLN A 21 13.22 3.82 15.22
C GLN A 21 12.56 3.31 13.94
N VAL A 22 13.25 2.42 13.23
CA VAL A 22 12.68 1.66 12.11
C VAL A 22 11.41 0.93 12.54
N ALA A 23 10.41 0.89 11.66
CA ALA A 23 9.23 0.06 11.86
C ALA A 23 9.62 -1.43 11.79
N LYS A 24 8.85 -2.26 12.49
CA LYS A 24 8.91 -3.72 12.36
C LYS A 24 7.50 -4.23 12.08
N ILE A 25 7.27 -4.77 10.89
CA ILE A 25 5.93 -5.09 10.40
C ILE A 25 5.90 -6.54 9.93
N CYS A 26 5.01 -7.36 10.48
CA CYS A 26 4.69 -8.66 9.91
C CYS A 26 3.62 -8.48 8.84
N VAL A 27 3.85 -9.07 7.66
CA VAL A 27 2.93 -9.01 6.52
C VAL A 27 2.32 -10.39 6.29
N LYS A 28 0.99 -10.42 6.24
CA LYS A 28 0.21 -11.61 5.91
C LYS A 28 -0.64 -11.34 4.67
N ILE A 29 -0.72 -12.33 3.80
CA ILE A 29 -1.64 -12.35 2.65
C ILE A 29 -2.61 -13.50 2.89
N ASP A 30 -3.91 -13.23 2.90
CA ASP A 30 -4.96 -14.21 3.14
C ASP A 30 -4.68 -15.07 4.39
N ASN A 31 -4.36 -14.38 5.50
CA ASN A 31 -3.97 -14.95 6.79
C ASN A 31 -2.66 -15.78 6.83
N ARG A 32 -1.99 -15.98 5.70
CA ARG A 32 -0.68 -16.63 5.64
C ARG A 32 0.43 -15.62 5.87
N VAL A 33 1.35 -15.91 6.80
CA VAL A 33 2.56 -15.10 7.00
C VAL A 33 3.47 -15.26 5.78
N CYS A 34 3.56 -14.21 4.98
CA CYS A 34 4.44 -14.14 3.81
C CYS A 34 5.76 -13.47 4.14
N LEU A 35 5.73 -12.46 5.01
CA LEU A 35 6.92 -11.78 5.50
C LEU A 35 6.84 -11.64 7.03
N PRO A 36 7.58 -12.47 7.80
CA PRO A 36 7.46 -12.47 9.26
C PRO A 36 7.94 -11.16 9.91
N GLU A 37 8.90 -10.48 9.26
CA GLU A 37 9.42 -9.19 9.71
C GLU A 37 9.94 -8.38 8.52
N LEU A 38 9.26 -7.28 8.21
CA LEU A 38 9.74 -6.17 7.42
C LEU A 38 10.30 -5.11 8.35
N VAL A 39 11.56 -4.72 8.15
CA VAL A 39 12.23 -3.65 8.88
C VAL A 39 12.54 -2.54 7.91
N GLY A 40 12.07 -1.33 8.16
CA GLY A 40 12.26 -0.18 7.26
C GLY A 40 11.49 1.05 7.73
N ASP A 41 11.29 2.00 6.84
CA ASP A 41 10.45 3.17 7.10
C ASP A 41 8.96 2.81 7.11
N GLY A 42 8.56 1.79 6.34
CA GLY A 42 7.16 1.46 6.16
C GLY A 42 6.86 0.49 5.02
N VAL A 43 5.59 0.46 4.62
CA VAL A 43 5.08 -0.33 3.48
C VAL A 43 3.75 0.24 3.02
N LEU A 44 3.45 0.17 1.73
CA LEU A 44 2.16 0.58 1.19
C LEU A 44 1.51 -0.51 0.33
N VAL A 45 0.19 -0.45 0.22
CA VAL A 45 -0.62 -1.21 -0.74
C VAL A 45 -1.28 -0.20 -1.67
N ALA A 46 -0.94 -0.24 -2.96
CA ALA A 46 -1.49 0.65 -3.97
C ALA A 46 -2.43 -0.08 -4.93
N THR A 47 -3.52 0.60 -5.27
CA THR A 47 -4.42 0.21 -6.36
C THR A 47 -3.75 0.47 -7.71
N PRO A 48 -4.31 -0.02 -8.83
CA PRO A 48 -3.87 0.39 -10.16
C PRO A 48 -3.86 1.92 -10.35
N ALA A 49 -4.88 2.62 -9.85
CA ALA A 49 -4.98 4.08 -9.95
C ALA A 49 -3.92 4.80 -9.10
N GLY A 50 -3.56 4.26 -7.93
CA GLY A 50 -2.50 4.80 -7.07
C GLY A 50 -1.09 4.39 -7.47
N SER A 51 -0.93 3.49 -8.45
CA SER A 51 0.38 2.94 -8.80
C SER A 51 1.37 3.98 -9.30
N THR A 52 0.86 5.07 -9.90
CA THR A 52 1.63 6.22 -10.41
C THR A 52 1.85 7.32 -9.37
N ALA A 53 1.23 7.20 -8.19
CA ALA A 53 1.34 8.15 -7.09
C ALA A 53 2.56 7.83 -6.19
N TYR A 54 2.35 7.69 -4.88
CA TYR A 54 3.45 7.45 -3.95
C TYR A 54 4.13 6.09 -4.18
N ASN A 55 3.38 5.10 -4.68
CA ASN A 55 3.93 3.82 -5.11
C ASN A 55 5.07 3.97 -6.12
N PHE A 56 4.89 4.80 -7.15
CA PHE A 56 5.93 5.05 -8.16
C PHE A 56 7.16 5.73 -7.54
N SER A 57 6.93 6.73 -6.67
CA SER A 57 8.00 7.40 -5.92
C SER A 57 8.78 6.43 -5.01
N ALA A 58 8.11 5.42 -4.47
CA ALA A 58 8.70 4.35 -3.67
C ALA A 58 9.32 3.22 -4.51
N HIS A 59 9.47 3.42 -5.83
CA HIS A 59 9.99 2.44 -6.79
C HIS A 59 9.13 1.18 -6.96
N GLY A 60 7.84 1.29 -6.66
CA GLY A 60 6.84 0.29 -7.01
C GLY A 60 6.52 0.33 -8.51
N PRO A 61 5.96 -0.77 -9.06
CA PRO A 61 5.59 -0.83 -10.47
C PRO A 61 4.37 0.04 -10.77
N ILE A 62 4.33 0.67 -11.93
CA ILE A 62 3.10 1.23 -12.49
C ILE A 62 2.22 0.07 -12.97
N ILE A 63 0.93 0.15 -12.65
CA ILE A 63 -0.04 -0.91 -12.88
C ILE A 63 -1.13 -0.38 -13.81
N PRO A 64 -1.38 -1.03 -14.96
CA PRO A 64 -2.51 -0.68 -15.83
C PRO A 64 -3.85 -0.80 -15.09
N LEU A 65 -4.78 0.14 -15.30
CA LEU A 65 -6.05 0.22 -14.57
C LEU A 65 -6.88 -1.09 -14.60
N GLY A 66 -6.89 -1.80 -15.73
CA GLY A 66 -7.67 -3.04 -15.92
C GLY A 66 -7.01 -4.34 -15.45
N SER A 67 -5.85 -4.28 -14.78
CA SER A 67 -5.00 -5.46 -14.53
C SER A 67 -5.43 -6.36 -13.36
N ASN A 68 -6.48 -6.00 -12.61
CA ASN A 68 -7.01 -6.77 -11.46
C ASN A 68 -5.94 -7.17 -10.43
N ILE A 69 -4.91 -6.36 -10.25
CA ILE A 69 -3.83 -6.55 -9.29
C ILE A 69 -3.57 -5.27 -8.48
N MET A 70 -2.95 -5.43 -7.31
CA MET A 70 -2.47 -4.37 -6.44
C MET A 70 -0.95 -4.50 -6.25
N ALA A 71 -0.27 -3.40 -5.96
CA ALA A 71 1.14 -3.40 -5.57
C ALA A 71 1.28 -3.34 -4.05
N LEU A 72 2.07 -4.24 -3.48
CA LEU A 72 2.60 -4.14 -2.12
C LEU A 72 4.04 -3.68 -2.20
N THR A 73 4.33 -2.44 -1.77
CA THR A 73 5.63 -1.80 -1.99
C THR A 73 6.26 -1.38 -0.65
N PRO A 74 7.48 -1.85 -0.31
CA PRO A 74 8.15 -1.44 0.91
C PRO A 74 8.70 -0.01 0.82
N LEU A 75 8.74 0.69 1.95
CA LEU A 75 9.36 2.02 2.07
C LEU A 75 10.70 1.90 2.78
N SER A 76 11.77 2.26 2.07
CA SER A 76 13.17 2.15 2.55
C SER A 76 13.46 0.84 3.31
N PRO A 77 13.23 -0.34 2.70
CA PRO A 77 13.41 -1.61 3.40
C PRO A 77 14.87 -1.85 3.79
N PHE A 78 15.11 -2.03 5.08
CA PHE A 78 16.39 -2.48 5.63
C PHE A 78 16.48 -4.01 5.68
N ARG A 79 15.40 -4.68 6.08
CA ARG A 79 15.29 -6.15 6.05
C ARG A 79 13.91 -6.57 5.56
N PRO A 80 13.81 -7.56 4.66
CA PRO A 80 14.92 -8.26 3.99
C PRO A 80 15.63 -7.38 2.92
N ARG A 81 16.96 -7.55 2.76
CA ARG A 81 17.86 -6.63 2.02
C ARG A 81 17.61 -6.47 0.51
N ARG A 82 16.66 -7.19 -0.08
CA ARG A 82 16.41 -7.19 -1.54
C ARG A 82 14.95 -7.38 -1.93
N TRP A 83 14.04 -7.37 -0.96
CA TRP A 83 12.63 -7.48 -1.30
C TRP A 83 12.15 -6.14 -1.86
N ARG A 84 11.61 -6.19 -3.09
CA ARG A 84 11.14 -5.01 -3.83
C ARG A 84 9.62 -4.85 -3.77
N GLY A 85 8.96 -5.64 -2.92
CA GLY A 85 7.51 -5.71 -2.90
C GLY A 85 6.97 -6.94 -3.62
N ALA A 86 5.66 -6.94 -3.86
CA ALA A 86 4.93 -7.99 -4.54
C ALA A 86 3.75 -7.42 -5.32
N LEU A 87 3.40 -8.05 -6.44
CA LEU A 87 2.11 -7.86 -7.10
C LEU A 87 1.14 -8.91 -6.55
N LEU A 88 -0.04 -8.46 -6.18
CA LEU A 88 -1.06 -9.28 -5.52
C LEU A 88 -2.36 -9.22 -6.31
N PRO A 89 -3.12 -10.32 -6.43
CA PRO A 89 -4.49 -10.25 -6.93
C PRO A 89 -5.33 -9.25 -6.12
N HIS A 90 -6.20 -8.49 -6.80
CA HIS A 90 -7.00 -7.44 -6.16
C HIS A 90 -7.95 -7.94 -5.07
N ASP A 91 -8.34 -9.21 -5.12
CA ASP A 91 -9.24 -9.86 -4.17
C ASP A 91 -8.54 -10.42 -2.91
N THR A 92 -7.23 -10.22 -2.78
CA THR A 92 -6.47 -10.61 -1.58
C THR A 92 -6.70 -9.68 -0.40
N VAL A 93 -6.59 -10.22 0.80
CA VAL A 93 -6.56 -9.44 2.05
C VAL A 93 -5.11 -9.32 2.54
N VAL A 94 -4.59 -8.10 2.53
CA VAL A 94 -3.26 -7.78 3.08
C VAL A 94 -3.42 -7.37 4.54
N SER A 95 -2.76 -8.09 5.45
CA SER A 95 -2.78 -7.76 6.88
C SER A 95 -1.39 -7.42 7.38
N PHE A 96 -1.30 -6.34 8.15
CA PHE A 96 -0.09 -5.88 8.80
C PHE A 96 -0.23 -6.00 10.31
N GLU A 97 0.79 -6.54 10.97
CA GLU A 97 0.89 -6.59 12.44
C GLU A 97 2.16 -5.86 12.87
N ILE A 98 2.01 -4.82 13.68
CA ILE A 98 3.13 -3.98 14.12
C ILE A 98 3.83 -4.65 15.30
N LYS A 99 5.08 -5.04 15.10
CA LYS A 99 5.92 -5.67 16.13
C LYS A 99 6.51 -4.59 17.02
N ASP A 100 6.51 -4.85 18.33
CA ASP A 100 7.02 -3.93 19.36
C ASP A 100 6.40 -2.51 19.26
N HIS A 101 5.09 -2.43 18.96
CA HIS A 101 4.39 -1.19 18.62
C HIS A 101 4.51 -0.07 19.67
N GLN A 102 4.71 -0.39 20.96
CA GLN A 102 4.96 0.60 22.01
C GLN A 102 6.30 1.33 21.82
N LYS A 103 7.32 0.60 21.37
CA LYS A 103 8.67 1.13 21.14
C LYS A 103 8.82 1.70 19.73
N ARG A 104 8.08 1.14 18.77
CA ARG A 104 8.14 1.44 17.34
C ARG A 104 6.73 1.76 16.82
N PRO A 105 6.15 2.90 17.22
CA PRO A 105 4.82 3.28 16.75
C PRO A 105 4.81 3.47 15.24
N VAL A 106 3.70 3.08 14.62
CA VAL A 106 3.45 3.17 13.19
C VAL A 106 2.10 3.86 12.99
N SER A 107 2.03 4.76 12.02
CA SER A 107 0.76 5.32 11.52
C SER A 107 0.34 4.62 10.24
N ALA A 108 -0.96 4.55 10.02
CA ALA A 108 -1.56 4.09 8.77
C ALA A 108 -2.30 5.27 8.12
N VAL A 109 -2.07 5.48 6.83
CA VAL A 109 -2.67 6.55 6.04
C VAL A 109 -3.42 5.92 4.89
N SER A 110 -4.72 6.21 4.79
CA SER A 110 -5.55 5.88 3.62
C SER A 110 -5.81 7.16 2.83
N ASP A 111 -5.12 7.35 1.71
CA ASP A 111 -5.00 8.63 0.98
C ASP A 111 -4.62 9.81 1.90
N HIS A 112 -5.60 10.55 2.42
CA HIS A 112 -5.43 11.75 3.26
C HIS A 112 -5.83 11.53 4.72
N SER A 113 -6.39 10.37 5.06
CA SER A 113 -6.85 10.07 6.42
C SER A 113 -5.81 9.27 7.19
N GLU A 114 -5.24 9.87 8.25
CA GLU A 114 -4.23 9.24 9.09
C GLU A 114 -4.80 8.68 10.41
N VAL A 115 -4.38 7.47 10.75
CA VAL A 115 -4.59 6.83 12.06
C VAL A 115 -3.23 6.49 12.66
N ARG A 116 -2.91 7.10 13.79
CA ARG A 116 -1.63 6.90 14.50
C ARG A 116 -1.68 5.75 15.50
N ASN A 117 -0.51 5.23 15.86
CA ASN A 117 -0.29 4.15 16.82
C ASN A 117 -1.09 2.87 16.50
N VAL A 118 -1.15 2.49 15.22
CA VAL A 118 -1.82 1.27 14.81
C VAL A 118 -1.05 0.04 15.30
N ILE A 119 -1.80 -0.99 15.71
CA ILE A 119 -1.24 -2.30 16.10
C ILE A 119 -1.47 -3.36 15.03
N LYS A 120 -2.55 -3.19 14.25
CA LYS A 120 -2.97 -4.07 13.17
C LYS A 120 -3.70 -3.26 12.11
N VAL A 121 -3.45 -3.56 10.84
CA VAL A 121 -4.13 -2.96 9.69
C VAL A 121 -4.53 -4.08 8.74
N HIS A 122 -5.74 -4.01 8.19
CA HIS A 122 -6.20 -4.89 7.11
C HIS A 122 -6.56 -4.04 5.91
N VAL A 123 -6.13 -4.46 4.74
CA VAL A 123 -6.39 -3.80 3.47
C VAL A 123 -7.00 -4.84 2.53
N SER A 124 -8.13 -4.49 1.94
CA SER A 124 -8.85 -5.30 0.97
C SER A 124 -9.61 -4.39 0.02
N GLU A 125 -9.80 -4.82 -1.22
CA GLU A 125 -10.64 -4.10 -2.17
C GLU A 125 -12.10 -4.03 -1.67
N SER A 126 -12.72 -2.85 -1.76
CA SER A 126 -14.16 -2.70 -1.52
C SER A 126 -14.95 -2.98 -2.81
N ARG A 127 -15.90 -3.92 -2.75
CA ARG A 127 -16.83 -4.18 -3.86
C ARG A 127 -18.09 -3.32 -3.82
N GLU A 128 -18.28 -2.56 -2.74
CA GLU A 128 -19.46 -1.72 -2.53
C GLU A 128 -19.31 -0.34 -3.16
N LYS A 129 -18.08 0.18 -3.23
CA LYS A 129 -17.78 1.51 -3.74
C LYS A 129 -17.29 1.41 -5.17
N LYS A 130 -18.01 2.06 -6.08
CA LYS A 130 -17.63 2.21 -7.49
C LYS A 130 -17.44 3.68 -7.79
N PHE A 131 -16.36 4.00 -8.50
CA PHE A 131 -16.08 5.34 -8.99
C PHE A 131 -16.29 5.36 -10.49
N THR A 132 -17.03 6.37 -10.97
CA THR A 132 -17.13 6.64 -12.41
C THR A 132 -16.14 7.74 -12.72
N LEU A 133 -15.14 7.42 -13.54
CA LEU A 133 -14.16 8.39 -13.99
C LEU A 133 -14.54 8.88 -15.38
N LEU A 134 -14.71 10.19 -15.53
CA LEU A 134 -14.89 10.82 -16.84
C LEU A 134 -13.54 11.30 -17.35
N PHE A 135 -13.22 10.97 -18.59
CA PHE A 135 -12.02 11.42 -19.27
C PHE A 135 -12.36 11.78 -20.72
N ASP A 136 -11.55 12.66 -21.29
CA ASP A 136 -11.64 13.03 -22.71
C ASP A 136 -11.14 11.84 -23.56
N PRO A 137 -11.91 11.34 -24.54
CA PRO A 137 -11.45 10.30 -25.47
C PRO A 137 -10.09 10.61 -26.14
N GLU A 138 -9.77 11.89 -26.36
CA GLU A 138 -8.47 12.31 -26.91
C GLU A 138 -7.33 12.28 -25.86
N GLN A 139 -7.67 12.28 -24.56
CA GLN A 139 -6.75 12.16 -23.43
C GLN A 139 -7.08 10.93 -22.59
N ASN A 140 -6.99 9.75 -23.20
CA ASN A 140 -7.28 8.49 -22.53
C ASN A 140 -6.35 8.27 -21.33
N LEU A 141 -6.93 8.19 -20.13
CA LEU A 141 -6.18 7.97 -18.88
C LEU A 141 -5.39 6.66 -18.90
N GLU A 142 -5.96 5.59 -19.45
CA GLU A 142 -5.28 4.30 -19.56
C GLU A 142 -4.04 4.42 -20.44
N ARG A 143 -4.14 5.19 -21.54
CA ARG A 143 -2.99 5.46 -22.38
C ARG A 143 -1.93 6.28 -21.64
N ARG A 144 -2.34 7.28 -20.87
CA ARG A 144 -1.41 8.09 -20.07
C ARG A 144 -0.63 7.24 -19.05
N ILE A 145 -1.32 6.35 -18.33
CA ILE A 145 -0.70 5.44 -17.35
C ILE A 145 0.25 4.45 -18.05
N LEU A 146 -0.09 4.00 -19.26
CA LEU A 146 0.81 3.17 -20.07
C LEU A 146 2.06 3.96 -20.48
N ASP A 147 1.91 5.20 -20.94
CA ASP A 147 3.02 6.03 -21.38
C ASP A 147 3.95 6.40 -20.20
N GLU A 148 3.40 6.61 -18.99
CA GLU A 148 4.16 6.87 -17.76
C GLU A 148 5.19 5.76 -17.42
N GLN A 149 4.98 4.52 -17.90
CA GLN A 149 5.96 3.42 -17.72
C GLN A 149 7.27 3.61 -18.50
N PHE A 150 7.26 4.46 -19.51
CA PHE A 150 8.38 4.66 -20.43
C PHE A 150 9.03 6.04 -20.29
N VAL A 151 8.56 6.88 -19.36
CA VAL A 151 9.18 8.16 -19.07
C VAL A 151 10.51 7.90 -18.36
N VAL A 152 11.62 8.19 -19.06
CA VAL A 152 13.01 8.05 -18.58
C VAL A 152 13.48 9.33 -17.91
#